data_AF-A0A8C1MC84-F1
#
_entry.id   AF-A0A8C1MC84-F1
#
_cell.length_a   1.000
_cell.length_b   1.000
_cell.length_c   1.000
_cell.angle_alpha   90.00
_cell.angle_beta   90.00
_cell.angle_gamma   90.00
#
_symmetry.space_group_name_H-M   'P 1'
#
loop_
_entity.id
_entity.type
_entity.pdbx_description
1 polymer ?
#
loop_
_entity_poly.entity_id
_entity_poly.type
_entity_poly.pdbx_seq_one_letter_code
_entity_poly.pdbx_strand_id
1 'polypeptide(L)'
;MTSSVSKGCFVFKSASKKRKRHIGVGGYLVDDSDENGCDRFTICQKLWETVQMNTEVIQDQLNKKVLDSLAEFIKKPGLACSSDVWRQRGSEIPTAALMLGVNVPDHAMTFRSLCNLLQDSVTPFVVSVHAKECAAVKLLIQKVLEQLMGRGVSVDEEQEDDTALLQKTQCTISALCQWYKTKCTQVSPKRKENLAKNDLPVVVIFKDFEAFNSQVLQDFILICSRYTQELPFVFIFGIATSPSAIQHRLPHSVSSLLCIEVFHSLSCTQHLASVFDKLILNSQFPFKLSSRVIQVLVGIFLYHDFSVQNFVKGLQFSMLEHFNSQPLSVLCCQKHEALLSAKILSKQNVERIRHLPSFMRYVETQEPQEQVRLLTNDEHVKEVCQKLLKNLHTYHKNYYPILQCLHSLTSSLPKFPLGKHIRELHVSCIEKNLWETEEYDSALQLLRILAKDELVAALRSCAEILKSANTKRMQNVLQQLEDFLGRLEALQGVSSEDSSGNGVVSAKMEYQRTDLFQLQKLINDNCQFMCIRQKCSEKSIKDVNKQTINTMISNYAIKLIAKCGISVCCWVSII
;
A
#
# COMPACT_ATOMS: atom_id res chain seq x y z
N MET A 1 -38.81 24.34 -17.79
CA MET A 1 -38.47 24.43 -19.23
C MET A 1 -37.49 25.59 -19.41
N THR A 2 -36.21 25.29 -19.62
CA THR A 2 -35.15 26.30 -19.80
C THR A 2 -34.25 26.01 -21.01
N SER A 3 -34.55 24.97 -21.78
CA SER A 3 -33.80 24.61 -22.98
C SER A 3 -34.30 25.42 -24.19
N SER A 4 -33.55 26.46 -24.59
CA SER A 4 -33.71 27.11 -25.90
C SER A 4 -33.05 26.27 -27.00
N VAL A 5 -33.67 26.19 -28.18
CA VAL A 5 -33.16 25.44 -29.34
C VAL A 5 -31.95 26.15 -29.99
N SER A 6 -31.73 27.44 -29.71
CA SER A 6 -30.72 28.28 -30.36
C SER A 6 -29.42 28.52 -29.58
N LYS A 7 -29.37 28.14 -28.28
CA LYS A 7 -28.21 28.41 -27.42
C LYS A 7 -27.72 27.11 -26.77
N GLY A 8 -26.40 26.89 -26.79
CA GLY A 8 -25.76 25.70 -26.21
C GLY A 8 -25.37 25.82 -24.73
N CYS A 9 -25.27 27.03 -24.18
CA CYS A 9 -24.87 27.26 -22.78
C CYS A 9 -25.88 28.18 -22.07
N PHE A 10 -26.37 27.75 -20.91
CA PHE A 10 -27.29 28.52 -20.06
C PHE A 10 -26.66 28.73 -18.68
N VAL A 11 -26.32 29.99 -18.36
CA VAL A 11 -25.69 30.33 -17.08
C VAL A 11 -26.75 30.85 -16.12
N PHE A 12 -27.05 30.08 -15.07
CA PHE A 12 -27.96 30.47 -14.00
C PHE A 12 -27.19 31.17 -12.87
N LYS A 13 -27.09 32.49 -12.94
CA LYS A 13 -26.55 33.29 -11.81
C LYS A 13 -27.68 33.60 -10.84
N SER A 14 -27.49 33.30 -9.55
CA SER A 14 -28.43 33.68 -8.49
C SER A 14 -28.60 35.20 -8.47
N ALA A 15 -29.82 35.69 -8.69
CA ALA A 15 -30.11 37.11 -8.95
C ALA A 15 -29.93 38.04 -7.73
N SER A 16 -29.65 37.53 -6.53
CA SER A 16 -29.54 38.34 -5.32
C SER A 16 -28.35 37.93 -4.44
N LYS A 17 -27.41 38.87 -4.23
CA LYS A 17 -26.30 38.80 -3.26
C LYS A 17 -26.79 38.85 -1.78
N LYS A 18 -28.09 38.68 -1.50
CA LYS A 18 -28.61 38.70 -0.12
C LYS A 18 -28.66 37.27 0.43
N ARG A 19 -27.62 36.95 1.21
CA ARG A 19 -27.45 35.72 1.99
C ARG A 19 -27.67 34.43 1.19
N LYS A 20 -26.65 34.00 0.44
CA LYS A 20 -26.38 32.56 0.37
C LYS A 20 -26.15 32.11 1.82
N ARG A 21 -27.18 31.61 2.52
CA ARG A 21 -26.93 30.66 3.60
C ARG A 21 -26.28 29.49 2.88
N HIS A 22 -24.96 29.46 2.88
CA HIS A 22 -24.25 28.25 2.48
C HIS A 22 -24.76 27.22 3.46
N ILE A 23 -25.65 26.34 3.01
CA ILE A 23 -25.98 25.15 3.77
C ILE A 23 -24.61 24.49 3.96
N GLY A 24 -24.17 24.39 5.22
CA GLY A 24 -22.91 23.73 5.52
C GLY A 24 -22.96 22.32 4.92
N VAL A 25 -21.82 21.73 4.57
CA VAL A 25 -21.79 20.41 3.91
C VAL A 25 -22.64 19.36 4.67
N GLY A 26 -22.73 19.47 6.00
CA GLY A 26 -23.61 18.64 6.83
C GLY A 26 -25.11 18.79 6.55
N GLY A 27 -25.61 19.95 6.10
CA GLY A 27 -27.03 20.16 5.83
C GLY A 27 -27.55 19.53 4.53
N TYR A 28 -26.67 18.95 3.70
CA TYR A 28 -27.08 18.11 2.55
C TYR A 28 -27.25 16.63 2.93
N LEU A 29 -26.68 16.21 4.06
CA LEU A 29 -26.66 14.82 4.54
C LEU A 29 -27.56 14.62 5.77
N VAL A 30 -28.08 15.71 6.33
CA VAL A 30 -29.00 15.70 7.47
C VAL A 30 -30.41 15.90 6.92
N ASP A 31 -31.18 14.82 6.89
CA ASP A 31 -32.63 14.94 6.77
C ASP A 31 -33.17 15.51 8.11
N ASP A 32 -34.21 16.33 8.09
CA ASP A 32 -34.73 17.06 9.27
C ASP A 32 -35.14 16.14 10.46
N SER A 33 -35.17 14.81 10.23
CA SER A 33 -35.53 13.78 11.21
C SER A 33 -34.34 13.09 11.91
N ASP A 34 -33.10 13.31 11.46
CA ASP A 34 -31.92 12.60 11.98
C ASP A 34 -31.06 13.50 12.90
N GLU A 35 -31.36 13.47 14.20
CA GLU A 35 -30.62 14.25 15.23
C GLU A 35 -29.10 13.98 15.23
N ASN A 36 -28.67 12.79 14.82
CA ASN A 36 -27.27 12.36 14.84
C ASN A 36 -26.54 12.52 13.49
N GLY A 37 -27.16 13.13 12.47
CA GLY A 37 -26.55 13.26 11.14
C GLY A 37 -25.24 14.06 11.14
N CYS A 38 -25.19 15.17 11.88
CA CYS A 38 -23.99 16.00 12.02
C CYS A 38 -22.81 15.26 12.66
N ASP A 39 -23.07 14.46 13.70
CA ASP A 39 -22.04 13.70 14.39
C ASP A 39 -21.44 12.62 13.48
N ARG A 40 -22.29 11.91 12.72
CA ARG A 40 -21.85 10.91 11.72
C ARG A 40 -20.95 11.52 10.67
N PHE A 41 -21.34 12.68 10.12
CA PHE A 41 -20.53 13.37 9.13
C PHE A 41 -19.17 13.80 9.69
N THR A 42 -19.16 14.33 10.92
CA THR A 42 -17.92 14.73 11.60
C THR A 42 -16.99 13.54 11.83
N ILE A 43 -17.54 12.38 12.22
CA ILE A 43 -16.79 11.13 12.39
C ILE A 43 -16.23 10.67 11.03
N CYS A 44 -17.06 10.65 9.99
CA CYS A 44 -16.65 10.25 8.64
C CYS A 44 -15.51 11.15 8.12
N GLN A 45 -15.59 12.45 8.34
CA GLN A 45 -14.57 13.41 7.92
C GLN A 45 -13.23 13.15 8.65
N LYS A 46 -13.25 12.99 9.97
CA LYS A 46 -12.04 12.68 10.76
C LYS A 46 -11.38 11.37 10.31
N LEU A 47 -12.19 10.35 10.04
CA LEU A 47 -11.70 9.07 9.55
C LEU A 47 -11.12 9.19 8.14
N TRP A 48 -11.75 9.97 7.27
CA TRP A 48 -11.27 10.21 5.92
C TRP A 48 -9.95 10.97 5.91
N GLU A 49 -9.81 12.03 6.71
CA GLU A 49 -8.55 12.76 6.88
C GLU A 49 -7.44 11.81 7.35
N THR A 50 -7.74 10.90 8.27
CA THR A 50 -6.78 9.87 8.73
C THR A 50 -6.39 8.92 7.60
N VAL A 51 -7.34 8.47 6.78
CA VAL A 51 -7.09 7.59 5.62
C VAL A 51 -6.22 8.29 4.59
N GLN A 52 -6.53 9.55 4.29
CA GLN A 52 -5.78 10.36 3.33
C GLN A 52 -4.33 10.58 3.81
N MET A 53 -4.15 11.06 5.05
CA MET A 53 -2.81 11.27 5.61
C MET A 53 -1.99 9.97 5.64
N ASN A 54 -2.59 8.85 6.04
CA ASN A 54 -1.90 7.56 6.04
C ASN A 54 -1.53 7.12 4.61
N THR A 55 -2.41 7.35 3.63
CA THR A 55 -2.14 7.01 2.21
C THR A 55 -0.97 7.82 1.67
N GLU A 56 -0.95 9.13 1.93
CA GLU A 56 0.15 10.04 1.53
C GLU A 56 1.47 9.60 2.18
N VAL A 57 1.48 9.32 3.49
CA VAL A 57 2.66 8.82 4.21
C VAL A 57 3.16 7.49 3.64
N ILE A 58 2.25 6.59 3.27
CA ILE A 58 2.62 5.31 2.63
C ILE A 58 3.27 5.55 1.28
N GLN A 59 2.67 6.41 0.46
CA GLN A 59 3.20 6.75 -0.85
C GLN A 59 4.60 7.38 -0.76
N ASP A 60 4.80 8.33 0.16
CA ASP A 60 6.11 8.94 0.37
C ASP A 60 7.15 7.93 0.87
N GLN A 61 6.79 7.05 1.80
CA GLN A 61 7.70 5.98 2.28
C GLN A 61 8.10 5.00 1.17
N LEU A 62 7.16 4.65 0.30
CA LEU A 62 7.39 3.77 -0.83
C LEU A 62 8.29 4.44 -1.87
N ASN A 63 7.96 5.67 -2.25
CA ASN A 63 8.69 6.41 -3.28
C ASN A 63 10.08 6.87 -2.81
N LYS A 64 10.29 7.06 -1.50
CA LYS A 64 11.54 7.58 -0.94
C LYS A 64 12.79 6.91 -1.49
N LYS A 65 12.83 5.57 -1.57
CA LYS A 65 14.03 4.86 -2.07
C LYS A 65 14.38 5.24 -3.52
N VAL A 66 13.36 5.36 -4.37
CA VAL A 66 13.53 5.70 -5.78
C VAL A 66 13.88 7.18 -5.93
N LEU A 67 13.20 8.04 -5.16
CA LEU A 67 13.46 9.49 -5.14
C LEU A 67 14.86 9.80 -4.60
N ASP A 68 15.32 9.12 -3.55
CA ASP A 68 16.67 9.26 -3.00
C ASP A 68 17.72 8.78 -4.03
N SER A 69 17.48 7.66 -4.71
CA SER A 69 18.35 7.17 -5.79
C SER A 69 18.42 8.15 -6.98
N LEU A 70 17.28 8.76 -7.35
CA LEU A 70 17.22 9.79 -8.39
C LEU A 70 17.94 11.07 -7.95
N ALA A 71 17.77 11.51 -6.70
CA ALA A 71 18.47 12.66 -6.16
C ALA A 71 19.97 12.40 -6.08
N GLU A 72 20.40 11.20 -5.70
CA GLU A 72 21.81 10.78 -5.76
C GLU A 72 22.33 10.80 -7.20
N PHE A 73 21.57 10.30 -8.18
CA PHE A 73 21.95 10.36 -9.60
C PHE A 73 22.17 11.80 -10.07
N ILE A 74 21.27 12.72 -9.71
CA ILE A 74 21.40 14.13 -10.10
C ILE A 74 22.52 14.84 -9.32
N LYS A 75 22.76 14.43 -8.07
CA LYS A 75 23.85 14.95 -7.21
C LYS A 75 25.22 14.39 -7.53
N LYS A 76 25.31 13.20 -8.14
CA LYS A 76 26.59 12.57 -8.49
C LYS A 76 27.43 13.63 -9.19
N PRO A 77 28.63 13.96 -8.67
CA PRO A 77 29.51 14.94 -9.28
C PRO A 77 30.12 14.33 -10.54
N GLY A 78 29.29 14.19 -11.57
CA GLY A 78 29.58 13.58 -12.86
C GLY A 78 29.14 14.46 -14.03
N LEU A 79 28.68 15.69 -13.76
CA LEU A 79 28.55 16.74 -14.78
C LEU A 79 29.80 17.63 -14.89
N ALA A 80 30.81 17.50 -14.00
CA ALA A 80 32.09 18.18 -14.14
C ALA A 80 33.27 17.47 -13.44
N CYS A 81 34.17 16.89 -14.27
CA CYS A 81 35.64 16.93 -14.15
C CYS A 81 36.38 16.13 -13.04
N SER A 82 36.93 14.95 -13.39
CA SER A 82 38.23 14.45 -12.87
C SER A 82 38.85 13.25 -13.65
N SER A 83 38.52 13.05 -14.93
CA SER A 83 39.27 12.09 -15.75
C SER A 83 39.24 12.53 -17.21
N ASP A 84 40.42 12.64 -17.81
CA ASP A 84 40.68 13.15 -19.17
C ASP A 84 39.99 12.38 -20.30
N VAL A 85 39.18 11.37 -19.99
CA VAL A 85 38.40 10.58 -20.96
C VAL A 85 37.05 11.23 -21.33
N TRP A 86 36.44 12.02 -20.43
CA TRP A 86 35.08 12.57 -20.64
C TRP A 86 35.03 13.93 -21.35
N ARG A 87 36.15 14.65 -21.46
CA ARG A 87 36.21 15.92 -22.21
C ARG A 87 35.98 15.75 -23.72
N GLN A 88 36.02 14.52 -24.23
CA GLN A 88 35.74 14.20 -25.63
C GLN A 88 34.27 13.78 -25.89
N ARG A 89 33.45 13.55 -24.84
CA ARG A 89 32.00 13.23 -24.91
C ARG A 89 31.09 14.37 -24.41
N GLY A 90 31.53 15.62 -24.52
CA GLY A 90 30.91 16.80 -23.89
C GLY A 90 29.54 17.27 -24.43
N SER A 91 28.73 16.40 -25.04
CA SER A 91 27.43 16.77 -25.64
C SER A 91 26.26 15.88 -25.18
N GLU A 92 26.53 14.86 -24.35
CA GLU A 92 25.50 13.93 -23.87
C GLU A 92 24.72 14.54 -22.70
N ILE A 93 23.39 14.52 -22.78
CA ILE A 93 22.50 15.03 -21.73
C ILE A 93 22.18 13.87 -20.76
N PRO A 94 22.50 13.99 -19.46
CA PRO A 94 22.11 12.99 -18.47
C PRO A 94 20.59 12.91 -18.38
N THR A 95 20.09 11.68 -18.50
CA THR A 95 18.66 11.39 -18.59
C THR A 95 18.30 10.24 -17.65
N ALA A 96 17.36 10.46 -16.75
CA ALA A 96 16.77 9.42 -15.92
C ALA A 96 15.48 8.92 -16.57
N ALA A 97 15.44 7.64 -16.94
CA ALA A 97 14.22 6.98 -17.40
C ALA A 97 13.48 6.37 -16.21
N LEU A 98 12.41 7.01 -15.74
CA LEU A 98 11.61 6.58 -14.61
C LEU A 98 10.44 5.71 -15.09
N MET A 99 10.53 4.42 -14.81
CA MET A 99 9.50 3.42 -15.12
C MET A 99 8.41 3.49 -14.06
N LEU A 100 7.27 4.10 -14.39
CA LEU A 100 6.19 4.34 -13.44
C LEU A 100 5.03 3.33 -13.56
N GLY A 101 4.86 2.67 -14.70
CA GLY A 101 3.78 1.72 -14.94
C GLY A 101 2.52 2.36 -15.54
N VAL A 102 1.48 1.54 -15.71
CA VAL A 102 0.21 1.90 -16.40
C VAL A 102 -0.75 2.74 -15.56
N ASN A 103 -0.46 2.97 -14.28
CA ASN A 103 -1.29 3.72 -13.33
C ASN A 103 -1.10 5.25 -13.44
N VAL A 104 -1.41 5.79 -14.63
CA VAL A 104 -1.32 7.22 -14.95
C VAL A 104 -1.84 8.19 -13.86
N PRO A 105 -3.00 7.96 -13.19
CA PRO A 105 -3.48 8.91 -12.16
C PRO A 105 -2.56 9.02 -10.93
N ASP A 106 -1.84 7.95 -10.58
CA ASP A 106 -0.95 7.93 -9.41
C ASP A 106 0.35 8.73 -9.66
N HIS A 107 0.73 8.91 -10.93
CA HIS A 107 1.97 9.57 -11.33
C HIS A 107 1.97 11.04 -10.94
N ALA A 108 0.82 11.71 -10.98
CA ALA A 108 0.70 13.13 -10.65
C ALA A 108 1.22 13.45 -9.23
N MET A 109 0.83 12.63 -8.25
CA MET A 109 1.29 12.78 -6.87
C MET A 109 2.78 12.42 -6.71
N THR A 110 3.25 11.37 -7.40
CA THR A 110 4.66 10.97 -7.38
C THR A 110 5.56 12.05 -7.97
N PHE A 111 5.16 12.68 -9.08
CA PHE A 111 5.89 13.79 -9.67
C PHE A 111 5.86 15.04 -8.80
N ARG A 112 4.74 15.32 -8.10
CA ARG A 112 4.68 16.42 -7.14
C ARG A 112 5.67 16.22 -6.00
N SER A 113 5.71 15.02 -5.42
CA SER A 113 6.68 14.65 -4.38
C SER A 113 8.13 14.74 -4.88
N LEU A 114 8.40 14.27 -6.12
CA LEU A 114 9.70 14.42 -6.78
C LEU A 114 10.11 15.89 -6.98
N CYS A 115 9.21 16.74 -7.48
CA CYS A 115 9.49 18.16 -7.68
C CYS A 115 9.89 18.84 -6.37
N ASN A 116 9.13 18.60 -5.30
CA ASN A 116 9.41 19.17 -3.98
C ASN A 116 10.78 18.68 -3.45
N LEU A 117 11.05 17.38 -3.55
CA LEU A 117 12.32 16.80 -3.10
C LEU A 117 13.52 17.34 -3.89
N LEU A 118 13.39 17.52 -5.20
CA LEU A 118 14.47 18.07 -6.03
C LEU A 118 14.71 19.55 -5.76
N GLN A 119 13.66 20.33 -5.52
CA GLN A 119 13.74 21.75 -5.15
C GLN A 119 14.47 21.94 -3.80
N ASP A 120 14.20 21.06 -2.84
CA ASP A 120 14.81 21.12 -1.52
C ASP A 120 16.25 20.59 -1.50
N SER A 121 16.54 19.54 -2.27
CA SER A 121 17.76 18.76 -2.11
C SER A 121 18.83 18.96 -3.18
N VAL A 122 18.46 19.39 -4.40
CA VAL A 122 19.39 19.51 -5.53
C VAL A 122 19.42 20.92 -6.10
N THR A 123 18.31 21.37 -6.71
CA THR A 123 18.28 22.66 -7.40
C THR A 123 16.90 23.32 -7.34
N PRO A 124 16.84 24.66 -7.25
CA PRO A 124 15.58 25.39 -7.36
C PRO A 124 15.00 25.39 -8.79
N PHE A 125 15.74 24.87 -9.78
CA PHE A 125 15.38 24.92 -11.20
C PHE A 125 14.79 23.59 -11.68
N VAL A 126 13.56 23.30 -11.24
CA VAL A 126 12.82 22.09 -11.63
C VAL A 126 11.58 22.48 -12.43
N VAL A 127 11.43 21.86 -13.60
CA VAL A 127 10.33 22.10 -14.55
C VAL A 127 9.60 20.79 -14.77
N SER A 128 8.27 20.82 -14.79
CA SER A 128 7.46 19.65 -15.11
C SER A 128 6.54 19.94 -16.28
N VAL A 129 6.63 19.11 -17.31
CA VAL A 129 5.99 19.33 -18.60
C VAL A 129 5.02 18.19 -18.92
N HIS A 130 3.82 18.56 -19.37
CA HIS A 130 2.79 17.64 -19.87
C HIS A 130 2.76 17.59 -21.40
N ALA A 131 2.47 16.41 -21.95
CA ALA A 131 2.36 16.22 -23.39
C ALA A 131 1.19 17.02 -24.01
N LYS A 132 0.07 17.14 -23.29
CA LYS A 132 -1.15 17.85 -23.74
C LYS A 132 -0.90 19.33 -24.07
N GLU A 133 0.06 19.94 -23.38
CA GLU A 133 0.38 21.36 -23.52
C GLU A 133 1.45 21.63 -24.61
N CYS A 134 2.09 20.57 -25.12
CA CYS A 134 3.30 20.66 -25.94
C CYS A 134 3.09 20.16 -27.37
N ALA A 135 2.15 20.78 -28.09
CA ALA A 135 1.87 20.45 -29.49
C ALA A 135 2.99 20.87 -30.46
N ALA A 136 3.78 21.89 -30.12
CA ALA A 136 4.86 22.43 -30.95
C ALA A 136 6.10 22.77 -30.10
N VAL A 137 7.29 22.70 -30.71
CA VAL A 137 8.59 23.00 -30.04
C VAL A 137 8.60 24.39 -29.40
N LYS A 138 7.97 25.37 -30.07
CA LYS A 138 7.84 26.73 -29.53
C LYS A 138 7.06 26.77 -28.21
N LEU A 139 5.97 26.00 -28.10
CA LEU A 139 5.16 25.94 -26.89
C LEU A 139 5.92 25.23 -25.77
N LEU A 140 6.65 24.16 -26.10
CA LEU A 140 7.50 23.45 -25.15
C LEU A 140 8.58 24.36 -24.54
N ILE A 141 9.34 25.08 -25.40
CA ILE A 141 10.37 26.03 -24.94
C ILE A 141 9.74 27.17 -24.12
N GLN A 142 8.60 27.69 -24.57
CA GLN A 142 7.88 28.74 -23.85
C GLN A 142 7.45 28.26 -22.46
N LYS A 143 6.92 27.04 -22.32
CA LYS A 143 6.50 26.48 -21.03
C LYS A 143 7.67 26.22 -20.09
N VAL A 144 8.78 25.68 -20.61
CA VAL A 144 10.01 25.49 -19.83
C VAL A 144 10.50 26.84 -19.29
N LEU A 145 10.48 27.89 -20.12
CA LEU A 145 10.90 29.23 -19.71
C LEU A 145 9.92 29.86 -18.70
N GLU A 146 8.61 29.74 -18.93
CA GLU A 146 7.57 30.24 -18.01
C GLU A 146 7.71 29.65 -16.60
N GLN A 147 7.94 28.33 -16.52
CA GLN A 147 8.12 27.64 -15.24
C GLN A 147 9.47 27.98 -14.57
N LEU A 148 10.58 28.10 -15.32
CA LEU A 148 11.89 28.47 -14.76
C LEU A 148 11.95 29.91 -14.27
N MET A 149 11.32 30.84 -14.99
CA MET A 149 11.33 32.26 -14.64
C MET A 149 10.42 32.60 -13.44
N GLY A 150 9.78 31.61 -12.82
CA GLY A 150 9.06 31.79 -11.57
C GLY A 150 7.76 32.58 -11.71
N ARG A 151 7.04 32.45 -12.83
CA ARG A 151 5.59 32.65 -12.79
C ARG A 151 4.97 31.38 -12.23
N GLY A 152 5.04 31.25 -10.91
CA GLY A 152 4.45 30.14 -10.18
C GLY A 152 2.96 30.03 -10.51
N VAL A 153 2.62 29.05 -11.34
CA VAL A 153 1.27 28.49 -11.31
C VAL A 153 1.27 27.63 -10.06
N SER A 154 0.64 28.14 -9.01
CA SER A 154 0.21 27.33 -7.89
C SER A 154 -0.50 26.09 -8.41
N VAL A 155 -0.15 24.96 -7.80
CA VAL A 155 -0.42 23.58 -8.23
C VAL A 155 -1.89 23.16 -7.98
N ASP A 156 -2.83 24.09 -8.11
CA ASP A 156 -4.26 23.81 -8.15
C ASP A 156 -4.71 23.73 -9.62
N GLU A 157 -4.64 22.52 -10.17
CA GLU A 157 -5.45 22.14 -11.32
C GLU A 157 -6.91 22.15 -10.87
N GLU A 158 -7.62 23.28 -11.05
CA GLU A 158 -9.08 23.37 -11.27
C GLU A 158 -9.57 24.83 -11.33
N GLN A 159 -8.90 25.72 -12.09
CA GLN A 159 -9.56 26.90 -12.65
C GLN A 159 -9.04 27.16 -14.06
N GLU A 160 -9.78 26.64 -15.05
CA GLU A 160 -9.88 27.31 -16.35
C GLU A 160 -10.52 28.68 -16.10
N ASP A 161 -9.70 29.69 -15.80
CA ASP A 161 -10.12 31.07 -15.95
C ASP A 161 -9.14 31.79 -16.87
N ASP A 162 -9.60 31.98 -18.10
CA ASP A 162 -9.11 32.89 -19.12
C ASP A 162 -8.92 34.29 -18.52
N THR A 163 -7.76 34.56 -17.92
CA THR A 163 -7.33 35.95 -17.70
C THR A 163 -5.82 36.15 -17.89
N ALA A 164 -5.54 36.74 -19.07
CA ALA A 164 -4.47 37.70 -19.32
C ALA A 164 -3.07 37.16 -19.70
N LEU A 165 -2.92 36.90 -21.01
CA LEU A 165 -2.15 37.79 -21.90
C LEU A 165 -0.86 38.38 -21.27
N LEU A 166 0.13 37.56 -20.97
CA LEU A 166 1.49 38.08 -21.12
C LEU A 166 1.96 37.87 -22.55
N GLN A 167 2.28 39.01 -23.15
CA GLN A 167 2.89 39.22 -24.44
C GLN A 167 3.60 37.99 -24.99
N LYS A 168 3.34 37.74 -26.27
CA LYS A 168 4.12 36.89 -27.19
C LYS A 168 5.58 37.40 -27.30
N THR A 169 6.27 37.57 -26.19
CA THR A 169 7.68 37.87 -26.12
C THR A 169 8.39 36.62 -26.63
N GLN A 170 9.33 36.81 -27.54
CA GLN A 170 10.05 35.72 -28.19
C GLN A 170 10.84 34.93 -27.14
N CYS A 171 10.22 33.88 -26.60
CA CYS A 171 10.83 32.94 -25.67
C CYS A 171 11.83 32.09 -26.46
N THR A 172 13.04 32.62 -26.62
CA THR A 172 14.16 31.93 -27.26
C THR A 172 15.04 31.30 -26.20
N ILE A 173 15.70 30.20 -26.55
CA ILE A 173 16.60 29.51 -25.61
C ILE A 173 17.83 30.37 -25.26
N SER A 174 18.21 31.31 -26.13
CA SER A 174 19.21 32.34 -25.82
C SER A 174 18.81 33.24 -24.65
N ALA A 175 17.52 33.58 -24.51
CA ALA A 175 17.01 34.33 -23.38
C ALA A 175 17.10 33.51 -22.08
N LEU A 176 16.91 32.19 -22.16
CA LEU A 176 17.11 31.28 -21.03
C LEU A 176 18.57 31.26 -20.57
N CYS A 177 19.52 31.17 -21.51
CA CYS A 177 20.96 31.23 -21.20
C CYS A 177 21.34 32.54 -20.51
N GLN A 178 20.83 33.68 -21.01
CA GLN A 178 21.09 34.98 -20.40
C GLN A 178 20.48 35.08 -18.98
N TRP A 179 19.25 34.59 -18.81
CA TRP A 179 18.58 34.55 -17.52
C TRP A 179 19.32 33.67 -16.51
N TYR A 180 19.75 32.47 -16.91
CA TYR A 180 20.49 31.54 -16.06
C TYR A 180 21.84 32.10 -15.63
N LYS A 181 22.60 32.71 -16.56
CA LYS A 181 23.84 33.44 -16.24
C LYS A 181 23.59 34.56 -15.22
N THR A 182 22.49 35.30 -15.36
CA THR A 182 22.11 36.37 -14.42
C THR A 182 21.77 35.81 -13.04
N LYS A 183 21.04 34.69 -12.95
CA LYS A 183 20.64 34.06 -11.68
C LYS A 183 21.80 33.36 -10.96
N CYS A 184 22.66 32.64 -11.67
CA CYS A 184 23.87 32.06 -11.07
C CYS A 184 24.79 33.13 -10.46
N THR A 185 24.82 34.33 -11.05
CA THR A 185 25.59 35.46 -10.52
C THR A 185 24.97 36.05 -9.23
N GLN A 186 23.64 35.99 -9.07
CA GLN A 186 22.93 36.54 -7.90
C GLN A 186 22.90 35.61 -6.67
N VAL A 187 23.03 34.29 -6.84
CA VAL A 187 23.02 33.32 -5.73
C VAL A 187 24.34 33.35 -4.93
N SER A 188 25.42 33.88 -5.52
CA SER A 188 26.76 33.97 -4.91
C SER A 188 27.16 35.38 -4.45
N PRO A 189 26.62 35.93 -3.33
CA PRO A 189 27.31 37.03 -2.64
C PRO A 189 27.72 36.73 -1.19
N LYS A 190 27.34 35.60 -0.55
CA LYS A 190 27.48 35.46 0.92
C LYS A 190 28.35 34.32 1.49
N ARG A 191 29.00 33.47 0.70
CA ARG A 191 29.99 32.52 1.23
C ARG A 191 31.21 32.41 0.32
N LYS A 192 32.18 33.29 0.54
CA LYS A 192 33.55 33.10 0.08
C LYS A 192 34.21 32.09 1.02
N GLU A 193 34.34 30.85 0.57
CA GLU A 193 35.49 29.97 0.82
C GLU A 193 35.28 28.63 0.08
N ASN A 194 36.04 28.45 -1.02
CA ASN A 194 36.50 27.18 -1.58
C ASN A 194 35.51 26.04 -1.90
N LEU A 195 34.29 26.33 -2.36
CA LEU A 195 33.49 25.36 -3.13
C LEU A 195 33.42 25.84 -4.58
N ALA A 196 33.85 24.97 -5.50
CA ALA A 196 33.86 25.22 -6.94
C ALA A 196 32.51 25.77 -7.44
N LYS A 197 32.55 26.54 -8.54
CA LYS A 197 31.37 26.96 -9.31
C LYS A 197 30.53 25.73 -9.66
N ASN A 198 29.58 25.36 -8.81
CA ASN A 198 28.61 24.33 -9.12
C ASN A 198 27.50 25.00 -9.91
N ASP A 199 27.58 24.91 -11.24
CA ASP A 199 26.45 25.24 -12.10
C ASP A 199 25.28 24.34 -11.69
N LEU A 200 24.20 24.94 -11.19
CA LEU A 200 23.03 24.23 -10.69
C LEU A 200 22.28 23.59 -11.88
N PRO A 201 22.15 22.25 -11.96
CA PRO A 201 21.43 21.61 -13.06
C PRO A 201 19.99 22.10 -13.22
N VAL A 202 19.59 22.34 -14.47
CA VAL A 202 18.21 22.62 -14.88
C VAL A 202 17.53 21.28 -15.17
N VAL A 203 16.63 20.87 -14.28
CA VAL A 203 15.93 19.58 -14.38
C VAL A 203 14.61 19.77 -15.12
N VAL A 204 14.44 19.04 -16.23
CA VAL A 204 13.20 19.02 -17.02
C VAL A 204 12.56 17.64 -16.92
N ILE A 205 11.36 17.59 -16.33
CA ILE A 205 10.58 16.37 -16.10
C ILE A 205 9.50 16.26 -17.18
N PHE A 206 9.56 15.21 -17.98
CA PHE A 206 8.54 14.84 -18.96
C PHE A 206 7.62 13.81 -18.33
N LYS A 207 6.43 14.20 -17.90
CA LYS A 207 5.53 13.31 -17.13
C LYS A 207 5.04 12.11 -17.95
N ASP A 208 4.66 12.34 -19.20
CA ASP A 208 4.07 11.34 -20.10
C ASP A 208 4.89 11.20 -21.39
N PHE A 209 6.09 10.61 -21.33
CA PHE A 209 7.01 10.52 -22.47
C PHE A 209 6.35 9.94 -23.73
N GLU A 210 5.50 8.93 -23.56
CA GLU A 210 4.84 8.21 -24.65
C GLU A 210 3.77 9.03 -25.38
N ALA A 211 3.21 10.06 -24.74
CA ALA A 211 2.16 10.91 -25.30
C ALA A 211 2.72 12.10 -26.10
N PHE A 212 4.02 12.38 -26.02
CA PHE A 212 4.64 13.46 -26.78
C PHE A 212 4.74 13.13 -28.27
N ASN A 213 4.64 14.18 -29.10
CA ASN A 213 4.97 14.07 -30.51
C ASN A 213 6.48 13.83 -30.68
N SER A 214 6.84 12.73 -31.36
CA SER A 214 8.23 12.34 -31.59
C SER A 214 9.07 13.45 -32.23
N GLN A 215 8.52 14.21 -33.20
CA GLN A 215 9.27 15.29 -33.87
C GLN A 215 9.59 16.44 -32.90
N VAL A 216 8.61 16.85 -32.10
CA VAL A 216 8.77 17.94 -31.13
C VAL A 216 9.83 17.60 -30.09
N LEU A 217 9.83 16.35 -29.62
CA LEU A 217 10.80 15.88 -28.64
C LEU A 217 12.21 15.78 -29.24
N GLN A 218 12.34 15.25 -30.47
CA GLN A 218 13.62 15.16 -31.18
C GLN A 218 14.25 16.54 -31.39
N ASP A 219 13.47 17.49 -31.93
CA ASP A 219 13.93 18.86 -32.16
C ASP A 219 14.34 19.54 -30.85
N PHE A 220 13.57 19.35 -29.78
CA PHE A 220 13.90 19.90 -28.46
C PHE A 220 15.20 19.34 -27.90
N ILE A 221 15.42 18.02 -27.97
CA ILE A 221 16.67 17.39 -27.51
C ILE A 221 17.86 17.89 -28.34
N LEU A 222 17.72 17.99 -29.67
CA LEU A 222 18.76 18.50 -30.56
C LEU A 222 19.13 19.95 -30.25
N ILE A 223 18.12 20.79 -29.97
CA ILE A 223 18.35 22.17 -29.54
C ILE A 223 19.09 22.15 -28.19
N CYS A 224 18.58 21.45 -27.17
CA CYS A 224 19.21 21.40 -25.84
C CYS A 224 20.66 20.90 -25.88
N SER A 225 20.97 19.90 -26.70
CA SER A 225 22.32 19.34 -26.83
C SER A 225 23.35 20.38 -27.31
N ARG A 226 22.93 21.35 -28.15
CA ARG A 226 23.79 22.46 -28.58
C ARG A 226 24.07 23.47 -27.47
N TYR A 227 23.18 23.58 -26.48
CA TYR A 227 23.28 24.51 -25.36
C TYR A 227 23.78 23.86 -24.06
N THR A 228 24.16 22.58 -24.07
CA THR A 228 24.68 21.85 -22.89
C THR A 228 25.91 22.52 -22.26
N GLN A 229 26.72 23.22 -23.06
CA GLN A 229 27.90 23.97 -22.59
C GLN A 229 27.53 25.23 -21.80
N GLU A 230 26.35 25.81 -22.04
CA GLU A 230 25.88 27.03 -21.35
C GLU A 230 24.90 26.71 -20.22
N LEU A 231 24.17 25.60 -20.32
CA LEU A 231 23.13 25.18 -19.39
C LEU A 231 23.29 23.68 -19.09
N PRO A 232 23.57 23.29 -17.83
CA PRO A 232 23.57 21.89 -17.43
C PRO A 232 22.14 21.33 -17.40
N PHE A 233 21.67 20.78 -18.52
CA PHE A 233 20.36 20.13 -18.59
C PHE A 233 20.41 18.71 -18.01
N VAL A 234 19.36 18.36 -17.26
CA VAL A 234 19.09 16.98 -16.84
C VAL A 234 17.65 16.65 -17.18
N PHE A 235 17.41 15.52 -17.84
CA PHE A 235 16.07 15.09 -18.23
C PHE A 235 15.56 13.95 -17.36
N ILE A 236 14.27 13.97 -17.03
CA ILE A 236 13.58 12.85 -16.37
C ILE A 236 12.42 12.45 -17.27
N PHE A 237 12.42 11.22 -17.77
CA PHE A 237 11.35 10.66 -18.61
C PHE A 237 10.44 9.77 -17.76
N GLY A 238 9.18 10.16 -17.61
CA GLY A 238 8.11 9.31 -17.10
C GLY A 238 7.65 8.35 -18.17
N ILE A 239 7.94 7.06 -17.99
CA ILE A 239 7.62 6.00 -18.95
C ILE A 239 6.63 5.03 -18.30
N ALA A 240 5.52 4.77 -18.99
CA ALA A 240 4.47 3.88 -18.50
C ALA A 240 4.75 2.41 -18.83
N THR A 241 5.29 2.13 -20.03
CA THR A 241 5.40 0.75 -20.56
C THR A 241 6.75 0.10 -20.28
N SER A 242 7.74 0.34 -21.14
CA SER A 242 9.06 -0.29 -21.08
C SER A 242 10.14 0.63 -21.65
N PRO A 243 11.44 0.42 -21.33
CA PRO A 243 12.53 1.25 -21.84
C PRO A 243 12.64 1.26 -23.38
N SER A 244 12.13 0.24 -24.07
CA SER A 244 12.11 0.21 -25.54
C SER A 244 11.23 1.30 -26.16
N ALA A 245 10.28 1.86 -25.40
CA ALA A 245 9.50 3.01 -25.84
C ALA A 245 10.39 4.20 -26.24
N ILE A 246 11.52 4.39 -25.55
CA ILE A 246 12.51 5.41 -25.90
C ILE A 246 13.10 5.13 -27.28
N GLN A 247 13.52 3.89 -27.54
CA GLN A 247 14.14 3.47 -28.79
C GLN A 247 13.17 3.55 -29.99
N HIS A 248 11.87 3.34 -29.75
CA HIS A 248 10.84 3.47 -30.79
C HIS A 248 10.46 4.93 -31.08
N ARG A 249 10.54 5.82 -30.09
CA ARG A 249 10.17 7.23 -30.23
C ARG A 249 11.33 8.12 -30.71
N LEU A 250 12.55 7.80 -30.28
CA LEU A 250 13.75 8.54 -30.60
C LEU A 250 14.64 7.75 -31.57
N PRO A 251 14.96 8.31 -32.75
CA PRO A 251 15.96 7.76 -33.64
C PRO A 251 17.32 7.60 -32.94
N HIS A 252 18.14 6.67 -33.41
CA HIS A 252 19.47 6.42 -32.85
C HIS A 252 20.35 7.68 -32.81
N SER A 253 20.22 8.57 -33.80
CA SER A 253 20.94 9.85 -33.86
C SER A 253 20.64 10.80 -32.69
N VAL A 254 19.43 10.74 -32.14
CA VAL A 254 19.02 11.55 -30.98
C VAL A 254 19.28 10.79 -29.69
N SER A 255 19.04 9.48 -29.68
CA SER A 255 19.31 8.63 -28.51
C SER A 255 20.79 8.63 -28.13
N SER A 256 21.73 8.75 -29.08
CA SER A 256 23.16 8.86 -28.80
C SER A 256 23.56 10.15 -28.10
N LEU A 257 22.68 11.15 -28.06
CA LEU A 257 22.89 12.41 -27.33
C LEU A 257 22.42 12.34 -25.87
N LEU A 258 21.84 11.21 -25.45
CA LEU A 258 21.30 11.02 -24.11
C LEU A 258 22.11 9.96 -23.38
N CYS A 259 22.53 10.26 -22.15
CA CYS A 259 23.07 9.25 -21.24
C CYS A 259 21.91 8.77 -20.33
N ILE A 260 21.30 7.64 -20.68
CA ILE A 260 20.08 7.15 -20.04
C ILE A 260 20.41 6.15 -18.93
N GLU A 261 20.03 6.47 -17.69
CA GLU A 261 19.96 5.52 -16.58
C GLU A 261 18.50 5.16 -16.28
N VAL A 262 18.19 3.87 -16.11
CA VAL A 262 16.81 3.40 -15.89
C VAL A 262 16.53 3.21 -14.40
N PHE A 263 15.48 3.87 -13.91
CA PHE A 263 14.97 3.77 -12.55
C PHE A 263 13.63 3.06 -12.56
N HIS A 264 13.50 2.03 -11.73
CA HIS A 264 12.26 1.29 -11.59
C HIS A 264 11.48 1.82 -10.40
N SER A 265 10.26 2.30 -10.66
CA SER A 265 9.30 2.57 -9.59
C SER A 265 8.76 1.26 -9.01
N LEU A 266 8.12 1.37 -7.84
CA LEU A 266 7.48 0.25 -7.20
C LEU A 266 6.25 -0.21 -7.98
N SER A 267 5.96 -1.51 -7.90
CA SER A 267 4.77 -2.07 -8.52
C SER A 267 3.49 -1.62 -7.83
N CYS A 268 2.44 -1.34 -8.61
CA CYS A 268 1.12 -0.93 -8.11
C CYS A 268 0.53 -1.99 -7.15
N THR A 269 0.82 -3.27 -7.39
CA THR A 269 0.35 -4.38 -6.54
C THR A 269 1.00 -4.37 -5.16
N GLN A 270 2.28 -3.99 -5.06
CA GLN A 270 2.97 -3.77 -3.77
C GLN A 270 2.47 -2.52 -3.06
N HIS A 271 2.17 -1.45 -3.81
CA HIS A 271 1.55 -0.25 -3.24
C HIS A 271 0.18 -0.59 -2.65
N LEU A 272 -0.70 -1.26 -3.40
CA LEU A 272 -2.00 -1.70 -2.89
C LEU A 272 -1.85 -2.63 -1.68
N ALA A 273 -0.89 -3.57 -1.69
CA ALA A 273 -0.66 -4.45 -0.53
C ALA A 273 -0.26 -3.65 0.72
N SER A 274 0.59 -2.63 0.58
CA SER A 274 1.00 -1.76 1.69
C SER A 274 -0.15 -0.91 2.22
N VAL A 275 -0.98 -0.38 1.32
CA VAL A 275 -2.20 0.37 1.66
C VAL A 275 -3.20 -0.54 2.38
N PHE A 276 -3.40 -1.77 1.89
CA PHE A 276 -4.30 -2.74 2.49
C PHE A 276 -3.86 -3.13 3.91
N ASP A 277 -2.57 -3.41 4.10
CA ASP A 277 -2.02 -3.79 5.41
C ASP A 277 -2.09 -2.64 6.43
N LYS A 278 -1.71 -1.42 6.02
CA LYS A 278 -1.66 -0.27 6.94
C LYS A 278 -3.01 0.42 7.18
N LEU A 279 -3.96 0.34 6.26
CA LEU A 279 -5.29 0.96 6.42
C LEU A 279 -6.34 -0.05 6.86
N ILE A 280 -6.56 -1.11 6.06
CA ILE A 280 -7.71 -2.02 6.25
C ILE A 280 -7.42 -3.01 7.38
N LEU A 281 -6.21 -3.57 7.42
CA LEU A 281 -5.79 -4.50 8.48
C LEU A 281 -5.34 -3.80 9.78
N ASN A 282 -5.51 -2.48 9.87
CA ASN A 282 -5.18 -1.75 11.09
C ASN A 282 -6.30 -1.86 12.13
N SER A 283 -5.96 -2.35 13.33
CA SER A 283 -6.89 -2.46 14.46
C SER A 283 -7.38 -1.12 15.02
N GLN A 284 -6.65 -0.03 14.76
CA GLN A 284 -7.00 1.31 15.24
C GLN A 284 -8.10 1.95 14.39
N PHE A 285 -8.20 1.56 13.12
CA PHE A 285 -9.21 2.06 12.21
C PHE A 285 -10.54 1.33 12.46
N PRO A 286 -11.61 2.03 12.89
CA PRO A 286 -12.85 1.38 13.33
C PRO A 286 -13.71 0.88 12.17
N PHE A 287 -13.68 1.54 11.02
CA PHE A 287 -14.49 1.18 9.86
C PHE A 287 -13.90 -0.04 9.15
N LYS A 288 -14.73 -1.07 8.92
CA LYS A 288 -14.33 -2.33 8.26
C LYS A 288 -15.21 -2.62 7.05
N LEU A 289 -14.55 -3.06 5.98
CA LEU A 289 -15.19 -3.48 4.75
C LEU A 289 -15.65 -4.94 4.83
N SER A 290 -16.76 -5.26 4.16
CA SER A 290 -17.19 -6.64 3.95
C SER A 290 -16.38 -7.33 2.86
N SER A 291 -16.42 -8.67 2.83
CA SER A 291 -15.67 -9.48 1.85
C SER A 291 -16.02 -9.14 0.41
N ARG A 292 -17.32 -9.00 0.11
CA ARG A 292 -17.83 -8.70 -1.25
C ARG A 292 -17.32 -7.35 -1.74
N VAL A 293 -17.29 -6.35 -0.88
CA VAL A 293 -16.86 -5.00 -1.22
C VAL A 293 -15.36 -4.98 -1.47
N ILE A 294 -14.59 -5.69 -0.64
CA ILE A 294 -13.16 -5.89 -0.89
C ILE A 294 -12.94 -6.59 -2.23
N GLN A 295 -13.70 -7.64 -2.55
CA GLN A 295 -13.60 -8.34 -3.83
C GLN A 295 -13.91 -7.43 -5.02
N VAL A 296 -14.95 -6.59 -4.94
CA VAL A 296 -15.29 -5.63 -6.00
C VAL A 296 -14.18 -4.59 -6.17
N LEU A 297 -13.72 -3.97 -5.07
CA LEU A 297 -12.67 -2.95 -5.14
C LEU A 297 -11.33 -3.52 -5.64
N VAL A 298 -10.94 -4.70 -5.17
CA VAL A 298 -9.73 -5.39 -5.63
C VAL A 298 -9.92 -5.89 -7.06
N GLY A 299 -11.12 -6.33 -7.44
CA GLY A 299 -11.46 -6.72 -8.80
C GLY A 299 -11.31 -5.56 -9.79
N ILE A 300 -11.85 -4.39 -9.45
CA ILE A 300 -11.68 -3.17 -10.26
C ILE A 300 -10.19 -2.84 -10.43
N PHE A 301 -9.44 -2.89 -9.33
CA PHE A 301 -8.01 -2.62 -9.36
C PHE A 301 -7.22 -3.60 -10.25
N LEU A 302 -7.44 -4.91 -10.12
CA LEU A 302 -6.65 -5.93 -10.81
C LEU A 302 -7.05 -6.11 -12.28
N TYR A 303 -8.33 -5.91 -12.62
CA TYR A 303 -8.85 -6.18 -13.96
C TYR A 303 -9.05 -4.93 -14.83
N HIS A 304 -9.03 -3.71 -14.27
CA HIS A 304 -9.30 -2.49 -15.04
C HIS A 304 -8.17 -1.45 -15.02
N ASP A 305 -7.72 -0.97 -13.86
CA ASP A 305 -6.99 0.31 -13.82
C ASP A 305 -5.65 0.31 -13.07
N PHE A 306 -5.35 -0.70 -12.24
CA PHE A 306 -4.17 -0.74 -11.36
C PHE A 306 -3.93 0.57 -10.57
N SER A 307 -4.98 1.36 -10.33
CA SER A 307 -4.90 2.69 -9.73
C SER A 307 -5.19 2.64 -8.24
N VAL A 308 -4.20 2.98 -7.42
CA VAL A 308 -4.38 3.01 -5.97
C VAL A 308 -5.26 4.19 -5.56
N GLN A 309 -5.19 5.31 -6.27
CA GLN A 309 -6.11 6.44 -6.06
C GLN A 309 -7.58 6.04 -6.28
N ASN A 310 -7.89 5.25 -7.31
CA ASN A 310 -9.26 4.81 -7.56
C ASN A 310 -9.72 3.83 -6.48
N PHE A 311 -8.84 2.95 -6.00
CA PHE A 311 -9.12 2.12 -4.84
C PHE A 311 -9.43 2.94 -3.59
N VAL A 312 -8.65 4.00 -3.32
CA VAL A 312 -8.86 4.91 -2.18
C VAL A 312 -10.14 5.72 -2.32
N LYS A 313 -10.50 6.16 -3.54
CA LYS A 313 -11.81 6.77 -3.83
C LYS A 313 -12.96 5.79 -3.63
N GLY A 314 -12.78 4.52 -4.00
CA GLY A 314 -13.75 3.46 -3.73
C GLY A 314 -13.95 3.21 -2.24
N LEU A 315 -12.87 3.29 -1.45
CA LEU A 315 -12.94 3.26 0.02
C LEU A 315 -13.67 4.51 0.56
N GLN A 316 -13.39 5.70 0.02
CA GLN A 316 -14.09 6.94 0.37
C GLN A 316 -15.61 6.81 0.16
N PHE A 317 -16.00 6.31 -1.00
CA PHE A 317 -17.39 6.09 -1.35
C PHE A 317 -18.05 5.09 -0.40
N SER A 318 -17.38 3.96 -0.13
CA SER A 318 -17.87 2.93 0.80
C SER A 318 -18.07 3.49 2.23
N MET A 319 -17.16 4.35 2.69
CA MET A 319 -17.28 5.04 3.97
C MET A 319 -18.48 5.98 3.96
N LEU A 320 -18.59 6.85 2.96
CA LEU A 320 -19.67 7.82 2.85
C LEU A 320 -21.03 7.12 2.83
N GLU A 321 -21.16 6.05 2.04
CA GLU A 321 -22.39 5.24 1.98
C GLU A 321 -22.72 4.61 3.33
N HIS A 322 -21.75 4.03 4.03
CA HIS A 322 -21.98 3.45 5.36
C HIS A 322 -22.46 4.46 6.41
N PHE A 323 -21.85 5.64 6.46
CA PHE A 323 -22.23 6.68 7.42
C PHE A 323 -23.57 7.34 7.06
N ASN A 324 -23.91 7.40 5.77
CA ASN A 324 -25.17 7.94 5.31
C ASN A 324 -26.34 6.96 5.54
N SER A 325 -26.18 5.69 5.12
CA SER A 325 -27.24 4.68 5.17
C SER A 325 -27.58 4.23 6.59
N GLN A 326 -26.59 4.11 7.49
CA GLN A 326 -26.79 3.50 8.80
C GLN A 326 -26.68 4.54 9.93
N PRO A 327 -27.74 4.76 10.73
CA PRO A 327 -27.72 5.74 11.82
C PRO A 327 -26.90 5.28 13.02
N LEU A 328 -26.74 3.97 13.21
CA LEU A 328 -25.92 3.40 14.28
C LEU A 328 -24.41 3.62 14.08
N SER A 329 -23.97 4.02 12.88
CA SER A 329 -22.56 4.25 12.53
C SER A 329 -21.88 5.32 13.41
N VAL A 330 -22.63 6.07 14.22
CA VAL A 330 -22.10 6.92 15.31
C VAL A 330 -21.23 6.13 16.30
N LEU A 331 -21.47 4.82 16.45
CA LEU A 331 -20.66 3.95 17.31
C LEU A 331 -19.36 3.48 16.64
N CYS A 332 -19.20 3.72 15.32
CA CYS A 332 -18.01 3.35 14.55
C CYS A 332 -16.86 4.36 14.74
N CYS A 333 -16.48 4.57 16.01
CA CYS A 333 -15.42 5.49 16.42
C CYS A 333 -14.28 4.74 17.13
N GLN A 334 -13.27 5.49 17.55
CA GLN A 334 -12.26 4.94 18.46
C GLN A 334 -12.91 4.46 19.76
N LYS A 335 -12.31 3.45 20.39
CA LYS A 335 -12.87 2.75 21.56
C LYS A 335 -13.37 3.69 22.67
N HIS A 336 -12.64 4.76 22.97
CA HIS A 336 -13.03 5.69 24.02
C HIS A 336 -14.30 6.46 23.67
N GLU A 337 -14.35 7.06 22.47
CA GLU A 337 -15.48 7.81 21.96
C GLU A 337 -16.70 6.90 21.78
N ALA A 338 -16.53 5.70 21.21
CA ALA A 338 -17.62 4.74 21.02
C ALA A 338 -18.29 4.34 22.36
N LEU A 339 -17.53 4.23 23.45
CA LEU A 339 -18.08 3.92 24.78
C LEU A 339 -18.85 5.09 25.39
N LEU A 340 -18.46 6.33 25.09
CA LEU A 340 -19.19 7.53 25.50
C LEU A 340 -20.48 7.66 24.69
N SER A 341 -20.40 7.51 23.37
CA SER A 341 -21.57 7.52 22.48
C SER A 341 -22.57 6.43 22.86
N ALA A 342 -22.11 5.24 23.26
CA ALA A 342 -22.97 4.16 23.73
C ALA A 342 -23.75 4.50 25.02
N LYS A 343 -23.24 5.40 25.88
CA LYS A 343 -23.96 5.87 27.08
C LYS A 343 -25.07 6.86 26.72
N ILE A 344 -24.82 7.70 25.72
CA ILE A 344 -25.67 8.84 25.34
C ILE A 344 -26.74 8.43 24.30
N LEU A 345 -26.86 7.14 23.96
CA LEU A 345 -27.81 6.65 22.96
C LEU A 345 -29.27 7.04 23.30
N SER A 346 -29.95 7.62 22.32
CA SER A 346 -31.39 7.86 22.35
C SER A 346 -32.18 6.55 22.29
N LYS A 347 -33.43 6.57 22.76
CA LYS A 347 -34.31 5.39 22.77
C LYS A 347 -34.51 4.78 21.38
N GLN A 348 -34.64 5.63 20.36
CA GLN A 348 -34.78 5.18 18.97
C GLN A 348 -33.55 4.40 18.49
N ASN A 349 -32.34 4.84 18.89
CA ASN A 349 -31.12 4.14 18.54
C ASN A 349 -30.96 2.83 19.32
N VAL A 350 -31.44 2.76 20.56
CA VAL A 350 -31.49 1.49 21.32
C VAL A 350 -32.42 0.49 20.63
N GLU A 351 -33.58 0.93 20.14
CA GLU A 351 -34.49 0.06 19.39
C GLU A 351 -33.88 -0.42 18.07
N ARG A 352 -33.19 0.47 17.35
CA ARG A 352 -32.40 0.10 16.16
C ARG A 352 -31.32 -0.94 16.46
N ILE A 353 -30.72 -0.92 17.66
CA ILE A 353 -29.78 -1.97 18.10
C ILE A 353 -30.50 -3.29 18.33
N ARG A 354 -31.70 -3.28 18.94
CA ARG A 354 -32.50 -4.51 19.15
C ARG A 354 -32.86 -5.21 17.84
N HIS A 355 -33.17 -4.43 16.80
CA HIS A 355 -33.49 -4.95 15.47
C HIS A 355 -32.28 -5.42 14.66
N LEU A 356 -31.05 -5.26 15.17
CA LEU A 356 -29.87 -5.66 14.43
C LEU A 356 -29.77 -7.20 14.40
N PRO A 357 -29.61 -7.85 13.22
CA PRO A 357 -29.62 -9.31 13.13
C PRO A 357 -28.56 -9.98 14.01
N SER A 358 -27.39 -9.34 14.16
CA SER A 358 -26.33 -9.80 15.05
C SER A 358 -26.75 -9.78 16.51
N PHE A 359 -27.50 -8.74 16.92
CA PHE A 359 -27.94 -8.58 18.30
C PHE A 359 -29.04 -9.58 18.62
N MET A 360 -29.97 -9.83 17.67
CA MET A 360 -31.00 -10.86 17.82
C MET A 360 -30.38 -12.25 18.07
N ARG A 361 -29.39 -12.65 17.26
CA ARG A 361 -28.64 -13.91 17.49
C ARG A 361 -27.93 -13.95 18.85
N TYR A 362 -27.41 -12.81 19.30
CA TYR A 362 -26.79 -12.71 20.62
C TYR A 362 -27.82 -12.94 21.74
N VAL A 363 -29.01 -12.35 21.63
CA VAL A 363 -30.12 -12.51 22.59
C VAL A 363 -30.58 -13.97 22.63
N GLU A 364 -30.76 -14.62 21.47
CA GLU A 364 -31.14 -16.04 21.37
C GLU A 364 -30.17 -16.98 22.11
N THR A 365 -28.88 -16.60 22.18
CA THR A 365 -27.84 -17.39 22.86
C THR A 365 -27.82 -17.17 24.39
N GLN A 366 -28.52 -16.16 24.92
CA GLN A 366 -28.56 -15.86 26.36
C GLN A 366 -29.65 -16.63 27.12
N GLU A 367 -29.50 -16.69 28.43
CA GLU A 367 -30.50 -17.23 29.37
C GLU A 367 -31.85 -16.49 29.26
N PRO A 368 -33.00 -17.17 29.44
CA PRO A 368 -34.34 -16.57 29.28
C PRO A 368 -34.57 -15.33 30.16
N GLN A 369 -33.98 -15.29 31.35
CA GLN A 369 -34.08 -14.15 32.26
C GLN A 369 -33.33 -12.91 31.74
N GLU A 370 -32.18 -13.12 31.08
CA GLU A 370 -31.42 -12.04 30.46
C GLU A 370 -32.05 -11.59 29.13
N GLN A 371 -32.72 -12.48 28.40
CA GLN A 371 -33.49 -12.12 27.20
C GLN A 371 -34.58 -11.10 27.52
N VAL A 372 -35.37 -11.33 28.57
CA VAL A 372 -36.41 -10.39 29.01
C VAL A 372 -35.79 -9.04 29.40
N ARG A 373 -34.66 -9.04 30.12
CA ARG A 373 -33.97 -7.81 30.51
C ARG A 373 -33.45 -7.01 29.32
N LEU A 374 -32.92 -7.68 28.29
CA LEU A 374 -32.43 -7.04 27.07
C LEU A 374 -33.55 -6.43 26.21
N LEU A 375 -34.75 -7.04 26.23
CA LEU A 375 -35.90 -6.55 25.47
C LEU A 375 -36.66 -5.43 26.21
N THR A 376 -36.68 -5.44 27.55
CA THR A 376 -37.47 -4.48 28.33
C THR A 376 -36.69 -3.27 28.85
N ASN A 377 -35.41 -3.43 29.20
CA ASN A 377 -34.63 -2.37 29.87
C ASN A 377 -33.60 -1.72 28.94
N ASP A 378 -33.82 -0.45 28.58
CA ASP A 378 -32.94 0.32 27.70
C ASP A 378 -31.55 0.55 28.29
N GLU A 379 -31.43 0.79 29.60
CA GLU A 379 -30.15 1.05 30.26
C GLU A 379 -29.28 -0.22 30.30
N HIS A 380 -29.91 -1.38 30.51
CA HIS A 380 -29.20 -2.68 30.43
C HIS A 380 -28.64 -2.91 29.02
N VAL A 381 -29.39 -2.57 27.97
CA VAL A 381 -28.90 -2.67 26.58
C VAL A 381 -27.69 -1.77 26.35
N LYS A 382 -27.67 -0.54 26.89
CA LYS A 382 -26.50 0.36 26.79
C LYS A 382 -25.27 -0.22 27.48
N GLU A 383 -25.42 -0.81 28.66
CA GLU A 383 -24.32 -1.48 29.37
C GLU A 383 -23.78 -2.69 28.60
N VAL A 384 -24.69 -3.52 28.08
CA VAL A 384 -24.32 -4.69 27.27
C VAL A 384 -23.68 -4.26 25.96
N CYS A 385 -24.17 -3.18 25.34
CA CYS A 385 -23.56 -2.58 24.15
C CYS A 385 -22.11 -2.17 24.41
N GLN A 386 -21.82 -1.51 25.53
CA GLN A 386 -20.44 -1.18 25.92
C GLN A 386 -19.56 -2.42 26.11
N LYS A 387 -20.10 -3.49 26.71
CA LYS A 387 -19.36 -4.77 26.86
C LYS A 387 -19.08 -5.40 25.49
N LEU A 388 -20.05 -5.42 24.60
CA LEU A 388 -19.93 -5.96 23.25
C LEU A 388 -18.95 -5.15 22.38
N LEU A 389 -19.00 -3.81 22.45
CA LEU A 389 -18.03 -2.94 21.77
C LEU A 389 -16.60 -3.17 22.28
N LYS A 390 -16.41 -3.31 23.59
CA LYS A 390 -15.09 -3.68 24.16
C LYS A 390 -14.61 -5.02 23.62
N ASN A 391 -15.48 -6.01 23.55
CA ASN A 391 -15.15 -7.33 23.02
C ASN A 391 -14.81 -7.27 21.53
N LEU A 392 -15.52 -6.47 20.73
CA LEU A 392 -15.28 -6.26 19.31
C LEU A 392 -13.90 -5.63 19.06
N HIS A 393 -13.55 -4.55 19.77
CA HIS A 393 -12.22 -3.96 19.63
C HIS A 393 -11.10 -4.91 20.10
N THR A 394 -11.30 -5.64 21.20
CA THR A 394 -10.32 -6.66 21.64
C THR A 394 -10.19 -7.78 20.62
N TYR A 395 -11.27 -8.16 19.95
CA TYR A 395 -11.23 -9.15 18.89
C TYR A 395 -10.37 -8.65 17.72
N HIS A 396 -10.64 -7.48 17.16
CA HIS A 396 -9.89 -6.98 16.01
C HIS A 396 -8.40 -6.81 16.33
N LYS A 397 -8.06 -6.43 17.56
CA LYS A 397 -6.67 -6.39 18.03
C LYS A 397 -5.98 -7.76 18.03
N ASN A 398 -6.71 -8.85 18.26
CA ASN A 398 -6.15 -10.20 18.23
C ASN A 398 -6.20 -10.81 16.81
N TYR A 399 -7.21 -10.46 16.03
CA TYR A 399 -7.47 -11.05 14.71
C TYR A 399 -6.35 -10.72 13.70
N TYR A 400 -5.95 -9.46 13.57
CA TYR A 400 -4.96 -9.07 12.56
C TYR A 400 -3.56 -9.67 12.78
N PRO A 401 -2.99 -9.69 14.00
CA PRO A 401 -1.72 -10.38 14.24
C PRO A 401 -1.78 -11.88 13.88
N ILE A 402 -2.90 -12.53 14.19
CA ILE A 402 -3.08 -13.96 13.88
C ILE A 402 -3.24 -14.18 12.38
N LEU A 403 -3.95 -13.30 11.69
CA LEU A 403 -4.06 -13.33 10.23
C LEU A 403 -2.68 -13.15 9.57
N GLN A 404 -1.86 -12.24 10.09
CA GLN A 404 -0.48 -12.05 9.63
C GLN A 404 0.39 -13.29 9.92
N CYS A 405 0.24 -13.93 11.09
CA CYS A 405 0.92 -15.19 11.40
C CYS A 405 0.49 -16.31 10.43
N LEU A 406 -0.81 -16.45 10.20
CA LEU A 406 -1.35 -17.42 9.26
C LEU A 406 -0.82 -17.14 7.85
N HIS A 407 -0.76 -15.88 7.42
CA HIS A 407 -0.18 -15.50 6.14
C HIS A 407 1.31 -15.82 6.06
N SER A 408 2.08 -15.59 7.12
CA SER A 408 3.51 -15.93 7.18
C SER A 408 3.72 -17.44 7.06
N LEU A 409 2.85 -18.25 7.65
CA LEU A 409 2.85 -19.70 7.48
C LEU A 409 2.44 -20.07 6.04
N THR A 410 1.35 -19.52 5.52
CA THR A 410 0.74 -19.92 4.24
C THR A 410 1.50 -19.44 3.01
N SER A 411 2.15 -18.29 3.08
CA SER A 411 2.95 -17.71 2.00
C SER A 411 4.21 -18.51 1.69
N SER A 412 4.71 -19.27 2.66
CA SER A 412 5.86 -20.17 2.46
C SER A 412 5.51 -21.44 1.68
N LEU A 413 4.22 -21.77 1.51
CA LEU A 413 3.83 -23.03 0.91
C LEU A 413 3.76 -22.99 -0.62
N PRO A 414 4.18 -24.08 -1.28
CA PRO A 414 3.97 -24.23 -2.72
C PRO A 414 2.47 -24.32 -3.04
N LYS A 415 2.06 -23.79 -4.19
CA LYS A 415 0.68 -23.75 -4.72
C LYS A 415 -0.29 -22.77 -4.05
N PHE A 416 0.11 -22.04 -3.00
CA PHE A 416 -0.69 -20.96 -2.37
C PHE A 416 -2.19 -21.29 -2.16
N PRO A 417 -2.54 -22.38 -1.46
CA PRO A 417 -3.92 -22.85 -1.35
C PRO A 417 -4.88 -21.81 -0.74
N LEU A 418 -4.38 -20.94 0.14
CA LEU A 418 -5.16 -19.89 0.83
C LEU A 418 -4.89 -18.48 0.28
N GLY A 419 -4.27 -18.39 -0.90
CA GLY A 419 -3.91 -17.14 -1.55
C GLY A 419 -2.46 -16.72 -1.33
N LYS A 420 -1.94 -15.95 -2.29
CA LYS A 420 -0.56 -15.43 -2.28
C LYS A 420 -0.43 -14.16 -1.46
N HIS A 421 -1.51 -13.39 -1.36
CA HIS A 421 -1.53 -12.09 -0.69
C HIS A 421 -2.40 -12.14 0.56
N ILE A 422 -2.04 -11.37 1.59
CA ILE A 422 -2.81 -11.28 2.85
C ILE A 422 -4.28 -10.88 2.64
N ARG A 423 -4.58 -10.10 1.59
CA ARG A 423 -5.93 -9.69 1.21
C ARG A 423 -6.83 -10.87 0.81
N GLU A 424 -6.29 -11.86 0.11
CA GLU A 424 -7.03 -13.05 -0.34
C GLU A 424 -7.38 -13.94 0.85
N LEU A 425 -6.41 -14.11 1.76
CA LEU A 425 -6.62 -14.80 3.02
C LEU A 425 -7.68 -14.08 3.87
N HIS A 426 -7.61 -12.75 3.97
CA HIS A 426 -8.58 -11.96 4.72
C HIS A 426 -10.01 -12.13 4.20
N VAL A 427 -10.20 -12.03 2.88
CA VAL A 427 -11.49 -12.26 2.23
C VAL A 427 -12.00 -13.67 2.52
N SER A 428 -11.15 -14.68 2.35
CA SER A 428 -11.51 -16.09 2.59
C SER A 428 -11.93 -16.34 4.04
N CYS A 429 -11.24 -15.72 5.01
CA CYS A 429 -11.57 -15.81 6.44
C CYS A 429 -12.92 -15.17 6.81
N ILE A 430 -13.35 -14.14 6.07
CA ILE A 430 -14.60 -13.43 6.34
C ILE A 430 -15.78 -14.19 5.74
N GLU A 431 -15.60 -14.80 4.57
CA GLU A 431 -16.68 -15.48 3.85
C GLU A 431 -17.02 -16.84 4.44
N LYS A 432 -15.99 -17.62 4.79
CA LYS A 432 -16.15 -19.01 5.21
C LYS A 432 -15.28 -19.32 6.41
N ASN A 433 -15.73 -20.33 7.13
CA ASN A 433 -14.96 -20.97 8.18
C ASN A 433 -13.78 -21.71 7.57
N LEU A 434 -12.55 -21.24 7.82
CA LEU A 434 -11.34 -21.82 7.20
C LEU A 434 -11.14 -23.32 7.49
N TRP A 435 -11.59 -23.82 8.64
CA TRP A 435 -11.43 -25.25 8.99
C TRP A 435 -12.40 -26.17 8.24
N GLU A 436 -13.41 -25.62 7.56
CA GLU A 436 -14.37 -26.38 6.74
C GLU A 436 -13.96 -26.43 5.26
N THR A 437 -12.99 -25.62 4.85
CA THR A 437 -12.51 -25.54 3.46
C THR A 437 -11.45 -26.60 3.14
N GLU A 438 -11.60 -27.27 1.99
CA GLU A 438 -10.64 -28.27 1.48
C GLU A 438 -9.25 -27.65 1.21
N GLU A 439 -9.21 -26.35 0.91
CA GLU A 439 -7.98 -25.59 0.71
C GLU A 439 -7.15 -25.52 2.00
N TYR A 440 -7.78 -25.45 3.16
CA TYR A 440 -7.09 -25.43 4.45
C TYR A 440 -6.52 -26.79 4.81
N ASP A 441 -7.26 -27.87 4.57
CA ASP A 441 -6.74 -29.23 4.75
C ASP A 441 -5.54 -29.51 3.83
N SER A 442 -5.61 -29.03 2.59
CA SER A 442 -4.49 -29.07 1.65
C SER A 442 -3.29 -28.27 2.17
N ALA A 443 -3.51 -27.06 2.72
CA ALA A 443 -2.46 -26.25 3.33
C ALA A 443 -1.81 -26.96 4.53
N LEU A 444 -2.60 -27.61 5.39
CA LEU A 444 -2.09 -28.38 6.53
C LEU A 444 -1.28 -29.60 6.09
N GLN A 445 -1.71 -30.30 5.03
CA GLN A 445 -0.95 -31.42 4.47
C GLN A 445 0.40 -30.96 3.92
N LEU A 446 0.44 -29.81 3.24
CA LEU A 446 1.68 -29.24 2.74
C LEU A 446 2.58 -28.73 3.89
N LEU A 447 2.01 -28.12 4.93
CA LEU A 447 2.74 -27.71 6.14
C LEU A 447 3.41 -28.91 6.84
N ARG A 448 2.80 -30.11 6.77
CA ARG A 448 3.37 -31.34 7.33
C ARG A 448 4.59 -31.86 6.56
N ILE A 449 4.73 -31.46 5.30
CA ILE A 449 5.79 -31.92 4.38
C ILE A 449 6.96 -30.91 4.35
N LEU A 450 6.78 -29.69 4.86
CA LEU A 450 7.83 -28.68 4.93
C LEU A 450 9.05 -29.15 5.72
N ALA A 451 10.23 -28.68 5.29
CA ALA A 451 11.48 -28.91 5.99
C ALA A 451 11.46 -28.24 7.37
N LYS A 452 12.18 -28.83 8.32
CA LYS A 452 12.25 -28.32 9.70
C LYS A 452 12.79 -26.88 9.74
N ASP A 453 13.81 -26.56 8.95
CA ASP A 453 14.44 -25.23 8.97
C ASP A 453 13.50 -24.14 8.43
N GLU A 454 12.75 -24.43 7.36
CA GLU A 454 11.74 -23.52 6.80
C GLU A 454 10.57 -23.31 7.78
N LEU A 455 10.11 -24.38 8.44
CA LEU A 455 9.07 -24.30 9.46
C LEU A 455 9.52 -23.45 10.66
N VAL A 456 10.75 -23.66 11.14
CA VAL A 456 11.31 -22.87 12.23
C VAL A 456 11.47 -21.40 11.82
N ALA A 457 11.91 -21.11 10.59
CA ALA A 457 11.97 -19.74 10.08
C ALA A 457 10.59 -19.07 10.02
N ALA A 458 9.57 -19.78 9.54
CA ALA A 458 8.19 -19.27 9.49
C ALA A 458 7.60 -19.04 10.90
N LEU A 459 7.87 -19.94 11.85
CA LEU A 459 7.46 -19.79 13.24
C LEU A 459 8.20 -18.65 13.95
N ARG A 460 9.49 -18.43 13.69
CA ARG A 460 10.22 -17.25 14.20
C ARG A 460 9.63 -15.95 13.66
N SER A 461 9.28 -15.90 12.37
CA SER A 461 8.57 -14.76 11.79
C SER A 461 7.23 -14.49 12.50
N CYS A 462 6.47 -15.55 12.80
CA CYS A 462 5.23 -15.45 13.59
C CYS A 462 5.49 -14.94 15.01
N ALA A 463 6.58 -15.35 15.66
CA ALA A 463 6.97 -14.86 16.98
C ALA A 463 7.23 -13.35 16.96
N GLU A 464 7.98 -12.84 15.97
CA GLU A 464 8.26 -11.41 15.82
C GLU A 464 6.98 -10.59 15.56
N ILE A 465 6.06 -11.11 14.74
CA ILE A 465 4.75 -10.47 14.52
C ILE A 465 3.96 -10.40 15.83
N LEU A 466 3.95 -11.47 16.62
CA LEU A 466 3.26 -11.51 17.91
C LEU A 466 3.92 -10.62 18.98
N LYS A 467 5.25 -10.41 18.93
CA LYS A 467 5.97 -9.48 19.83
C LYS A 467 5.49 -8.05 19.67
N SER A 468 5.15 -7.66 18.44
CA SER A 468 4.57 -6.35 18.16
C SER A 468 3.14 -6.17 18.73
N ALA A 469 2.43 -7.28 18.97
CA ALA A 469 1.05 -7.29 19.45
C ALA A 469 0.97 -7.27 21.00
N ASN A 470 0.81 -6.08 21.58
CA ASN A 470 0.86 -5.84 23.03
C ASN A 470 -0.40 -6.28 23.83
N THR A 471 -0.96 -7.46 23.56
CA THR A 471 -2.12 -7.99 24.31
C THR A 471 -1.77 -9.21 25.14
N LYS A 472 -2.32 -9.30 26.37
CA LYS A 472 -2.07 -10.40 27.32
C LYS A 472 -2.32 -11.80 26.73
N ARG A 473 -3.33 -11.94 25.86
CA ARG A 473 -3.63 -13.21 25.19
C ARG A 473 -2.59 -13.57 24.14
N MET A 474 -2.07 -12.58 23.41
CA MET A 474 -1.02 -12.81 22.43
C MET A 474 0.31 -13.12 23.11
N GLN A 475 0.61 -12.53 24.27
CA GLN A 475 1.78 -12.86 25.09
C GLN A 475 1.78 -14.33 25.55
N ASN A 476 0.62 -14.86 25.99
CA ASN A 476 0.50 -16.29 26.32
C ASN A 476 0.76 -17.19 25.10
N VAL A 477 0.23 -16.79 23.94
CA VAL A 477 0.45 -17.51 22.67
C VAL A 477 1.92 -17.42 22.25
N LEU A 478 2.57 -16.28 22.49
CA LEU A 478 3.98 -16.06 22.25
C LEU A 478 4.84 -16.99 23.10
N GLN A 479 4.55 -17.08 24.40
CA GLN A 479 5.24 -18.00 25.31
C GLN A 479 5.07 -19.46 24.86
N GLN A 480 3.86 -19.87 24.47
CA GLN A 480 3.63 -21.22 23.93
C GLN A 480 4.42 -21.48 22.64
N LEU A 481 4.57 -20.45 21.80
CA LEU A 481 5.31 -20.54 20.53
C LEU A 481 6.83 -20.54 20.77
N GLU A 482 7.33 -19.75 21.71
CA GLU A 482 8.74 -19.72 22.15
C GLU A 482 9.14 -21.04 22.84
N ASP A 483 8.28 -21.59 23.70
CA ASP A 483 8.47 -22.91 24.30
C ASP A 483 8.52 -24.01 23.23
N PHE A 484 7.68 -23.88 22.19
CA PHE A 484 7.66 -24.82 21.07
C PHE A 484 8.90 -24.70 20.17
N LEU A 485 9.33 -23.47 19.87
CA LEU A 485 10.59 -23.19 19.17
C LEU A 485 11.78 -23.77 19.95
N GLY A 486 11.83 -23.56 21.27
CA GLY A 486 12.85 -24.14 22.13
C GLY A 486 12.87 -25.66 22.12
N ARG A 487 11.70 -26.32 22.07
CA ARG A 487 11.61 -27.78 21.90
C ARG A 487 12.10 -28.24 20.53
N LEU A 488 11.77 -27.51 19.46
CA LEU A 488 12.23 -27.83 18.10
C LEU A 488 13.75 -27.67 17.94
N GLU A 489 14.33 -26.65 18.56
CA GLU A 489 15.77 -26.39 18.57
C GLU A 489 16.52 -27.40 19.46
N ALA A 490 15.98 -27.76 20.62
CA ALA A 490 16.56 -28.80 21.48
C ALA A 490 16.63 -30.18 20.77
N LEU A 491 15.63 -30.50 19.95
CA LEU A 491 15.64 -31.71 19.09
C LEU A 491 16.69 -31.66 17.97
N GLN A 492 17.30 -30.50 17.71
CA GLN A 492 18.42 -30.34 16.77
C GLN A 492 19.76 -30.67 17.44
N GLY A 493 19.89 -30.47 18.76
CA GLY A 493 21.10 -30.80 19.52
C GLY A 493 21.33 -32.30 19.71
N VAL A 494 20.26 -33.08 19.94
CA VAL A 494 20.35 -34.51 20.28
C VAL A 494 20.73 -35.40 19.08
N SER A 495 20.51 -34.95 17.84
CA SER A 495 20.90 -35.72 16.65
C SER A 495 22.41 -35.70 16.33
N SER A 496 23.20 -34.94 17.08
CA SER A 496 24.64 -34.74 16.79
C SER A 496 25.58 -35.55 17.69
N GLU A 497 25.11 -36.10 18.81
CA GLU A 497 25.99 -36.67 19.84
C GLU A 497 25.98 -38.21 19.95
N ASP A 498 25.04 -38.91 19.31
CA ASP A 498 24.99 -40.39 19.33
C ASP A 498 25.83 -41.06 18.22
N SER A 499 27.08 -40.64 18.04
CA SER A 499 28.06 -41.36 17.21
C SER A 499 29.46 -41.46 17.82
N SER A 500 29.57 -41.47 19.16
CA SER A 500 30.84 -41.76 19.83
C SER A 500 30.64 -42.75 20.99
N GLY A 501 31.06 -44.01 20.79
CA GLY A 501 30.95 -45.02 21.85
C GLY A 501 31.16 -46.49 21.47
N ASN A 502 32.38 -46.81 21.03
CA ASN A 502 33.08 -48.11 21.16
C ASN A 502 32.61 -49.38 20.42
N GLY A 503 33.53 -49.88 19.58
CA GLY A 503 33.56 -51.27 19.11
C GLY A 503 34.58 -51.51 18.00
N VAL A 504 35.87 -51.19 18.20
CA VAL A 504 36.95 -51.62 17.31
C VAL A 504 37.14 -53.13 17.49
N VAL A 505 36.69 -53.92 16.51
CA VAL A 505 37.24 -55.25 16.24
C VAL A 505 37.77 -55.25 14.82
N SER A 506 39.09 -55.29 14.74
CA SER A 506 39.86 -55.50 13.53
C SER A 506 39.54 -56.89 12.97
N ALA A 507 38.91 -56.93 11.79
CA ALA A 507 38.91 -58.10 10.92
C ALA A 507 39.24 -57.63 9.50
N LYS A 508 40.46 -57.93 9.05
CA LYS A 508 40.77 -57.97 7.62
C LYS A 508 39.83 -59.00 6.99
N MET A 509 38.85 -58.55 6.21
CA MET A 509 38.13 -59.43 5.28
C MET A 509 38.38 -58.94 3.86
N GLU A 510 39.02 -59.81 3.10
CA GLU A 510 39.20 -59.73 1.66
C GLU A 510 37.86 -59.49 0.96
N TYR A 511 37.88 -58.65 -0.06
CA TYR A 511 36.74 -58.48 -0.95
C TYR A 511 36.42 -59.80 -1.65
N GLN A 512 35.40 -60.52 -1.17
CA GLN A 512 34.66 -61.46 -2.00
C GLN A 512 33.36 -60.81 -2.47
N ARG A 513 33.13 -60.88 -3.78
CA ARG A 513 31.95 -60.39 -4.48
C ARG A 513 30.67 -60.86 -3.77
N THR A 514 30.01 -59.97 -3.05
CA THR A 514 28.60 -60.12 -2.68
C THR A 514 27.73 -59.46 -3.73
N ASP A 515 26.71 -60.19 -4.18
CA ASP A 515 25.76 -59.76 -5.20
C ASP A 515 25.08 -58.43 -4.84
N LEU A 516 25.03 -57.53 -5.82
CA LEU A 516 24.46 -56.17 -5.73
C LEU A 516 23.06 -56.16 -5.11
N PHE A 517 22.29 -57.24 -5.32
CA PHE A 517 20.94 -57.41 -4.82
C PHE A 517 20.83 -57.55 -3.29
N GLN A 518 21.79 -58.19 -2.62
CA GLN A 518 21.75 -58.34 -1.16
C GLN A 518 22.12 -57.03 -0.45
N LEU A 519 23.07 -56.28 -1.03
CA LEU A 519 23.45 -54.94 -0.58
C LEU A 519 22.30 -53.95 -0.77
N GLN A 520 21.61 -54.00 -1.90
CA GLN A 520 20.46 -53.14 -2.16
C GLN A 520 19.29 -53.45 -1.21
N LYS A 521 19.08 -54.72 -0.85
CA LYS A 521 18.04 -55.12 0.12
C LYS A 521 18.37 -54.68 1.55
N LEU A 522 19.62 -54.83 1.99
CA LEU A 522 20.10 -54.33 3.29
C LEU A 522 20.07 -52.80 3.40
N ILE A 523 20.39 -52.08 2.32
CA ILE A 523 20.27 -50.62 2.27
C ILE A 523 18.80 -50.21 2.31
N ASN A 524 17.90 -50.89 1.58
CA ASN A 524 16.49 -50.54 1.56
C ASN A 524 15.81 -50.85 2.91
N ASP A 525 16.17 -51.95 3.56
CA ASP A 525 15.64 -52.34 4.88
C ASP A 525 16.16 -51.38 5.98
N ASN A 526 17.45 -51.01 5.95
CA ASN A 526 17.99 -50.01 6.89
C ASN A 526 17.47 -48.59 6.63
N CYS A 527 17.26 -48.20 5.37
CA CYS A 527 16.58 -46.95 5.02
C CYS A 527 15.12 -46.95 5.51
N GLN A 528 14.40 -48.08 5.41
CA GLN A 528 13.04 -48.19 5.94
C GLN A 528 13.02 -48.07 7.47
N PHE A 529 13.93 -48.74 8.20
CA PHE A 529 13.97 -48.66 9.67
C PHE A 529 14.36 -47.25 10.19
N MET A 530 15.33 -46.58 9.56
CA MET A 530 15.68 -45.18 9.88
C MET A 530 14.54 -44.23 9.56
N CYS A 531 13.87 -44.42 8.42
CA CYS A 531 12.74 -43.59 8.01
C CYS A 531 11.50 -43.82 8.91
N ILE A 532 11.29 -45.03 9.45
CA ILE A 532 10.19 -45.32 10.38
C ILE A 532 10.43 -44.73 11.77
N ARG A 533 11.65 -44.81 12.33
CA ARG A 533 11.98 -44.19 13.62
C ARG A 533 11.92 -42.66 13.56
N GLN A 534 12.41 -42.05 12.48
CA GLN A 534 12.35 -40.60 12.27
C GLN A 534 10.91 -40.12 11.97
N LYS A 535 10.10 -40.92 11.24
CA LYS A 535 8.67 -40.64 11.03
C LYS A 535 7.81 -40.78 12.30
N CYS A 536 8.17 -41.62 13.26
CA CYS A 536 7.40 -41.81 14.49
C CYS A 536 7.58 -40.66 15.49
N SER A 537 8.80 -40.11 15.65
CA SER A 537 9.03 -38.91 16.48
C SER A 537 8.49 -37.64 15.79
N GLU A 538 8.64 -37.52 14.46
CA GLU A 538 8.07 -36.43 13.69
C GLU A 538 6.53 -36.43 13.66
N LYS A 539 5.87 -37.61 13.62
CA LYS A 539 4.39 -37.68 13.68
C LYS A 539 3.83 -37.09 14.97
N SER A 540 4.44 -37.38 16.13
CA SER A 540 4.01 -36.82 17.42
C SER A 540 4.17 -35.30 17.49
N ILE A 541 5.24 -34.74 16.91
CA ILE A 541 5.47 -33.29 16.84
C ILE A 541 4.51 -32.64 15.83
N LYS A 542 4.21 -33.33 14.72
CA LYS A 542 3.29 -32.87 13.66
C LYS A 542 1.82 -32.92 14.08
N ASP A 543 1.42 -33.77 15.02
CA ASP A 543 0.07 -33.77 15.59
C ASP A 543 -0.11 -32.69 16.66
N VAL A 544 0.96 -32.35 17.41
CA VAL A 544 0.99 -31.14 18.26
C VAL A 544 0.90 -29.86 17.41
N ASN A 545 1.52 -29.83 16.22
CA ASN A 545 1.33 -28.72 15.27
C ASN A 545 -0.14 -28.55 14.88
N LYS A 546 -0.83 -29.64 14.55
CA LYS A 546 -2.27 -29.59 14.21
C LYS A 546 -3.08 -29.07 15.38
N GLN A 547 -2.82 -29.55 16.60
CA GLN A 547 -3.60 -29.11 17.76
C GLN A 547 -3.28 -27.68 18.15
N THR A 548 -2.03 -27.22 18.15
CA THR A 548 -1.68 -25.83 18.51
C THR A 548 -2.11 -24.83 17.43
N ILE A 549 -1.88 -25.13 16.16
CA ILE A 549 -2.30 -24.29 15.02
C ILE A 549 -3.83 -24.28 14.92
N ASN A 550 -4.50 -25.44 15.02
CA ASN A 550 -5.95 -25.47 15.08
C ASN A 550 -6.47 -24.83 16.37
N THR A 551 -5.78 -24.87 17.50
CA THR A 551 -6.24 -24.19 18.73
C THR A 551 -6.07 -22.68 18.62
N MET A 552 -5.02 -22.18 17.96
CA MET A 552 -4.93 -20.77 17.56
C MET A 552 -6.07 -20.42 16.60
N ILE A 553 -6.16 -21.07 15.45
CA ILE A 553 -7.12 -20.70 14.40
C ILE A 553 -8.57 -20.95 14.87
N SER A 554 -8.84 -22.04 15.59
CA SER A 554 -10.16 -22.38 16.14
C SER A 554 -10.60 -21.43 17.26
N ASN A 555 -9.70 -20.99 18.15
CA ASN A 555 -10.10 -20.04 19.18
C ASN A 555 -10.25 -18.60 18.68
N TYR A 556 -9.54 -18.24 17.60
CA TYR A 556 -9.45 -16.86 17.15
C TYR A 556 -10.18 -16.54 15.84
N ALA A 557 -10.32 -17.47 14.89
CA ALA A 557 -11.09 -17.28 13.65
C ALA A 557 -12.58 -17.62 13.80
N ILE A 558 -12.95 -18.61 14.61
CA ILE A 558 -14.34 -19.12 14.73
C ILE A 558 -15.29 -18.14 15.42
N LYS A 559 -14.80 -17.30 16.32
CA LYS A 559 -15.70 -16.58 17.26
C LYS A 559 -16.28 -15.27 16.75
N LEU A 560 -15.94 -14.78 15.56
CA LEU A 560 -16.45 -13.47 15.12
C LEU A 560 -17.86 -13.50 14.54
N ILE A 561 -18.13 -14.45 13.65
CA ILE A 561 -19.43 -14.50 12.94
C ILE A 561 -20.54 -14.93 13.90
N ALA A 562 -20.21 -15.66 14.96
CA ALA A 562 -21.17 -16.17 15.94
C ALA A 562 -21.30 -15.36 17.25
N LYS A 563 -20.35 -14.48 17.63
CA LYS A 563 -20.41 -13.79 18.96
C LYS A 563 -20.41 -12.27 18.95
N CYS A 564 -20.16 -11.59 17.83
CA CYS A 564 -20.24 -10.13 17.82
C CYS A 564 -21.69 -9.69 17.57
N GLY A 565 -22.42 -9.46 18.66
CA GLY A 565 -23.81 -8.99 18.64
C GLY A 565 -24.03 -7.59 18.06
N ILE A 566 -23.01 -6.94 17.49
CA ILE A 566 -23.12 -5.56 16.97
C ILE A 566 -22.40 -5.45 15.62
N SER A 567 -23.14 -5.61 14.52
CA SER A 567 -22.71 -5.36 13.13
C SER A 567 -22.59 -3.87 12.77
N VAL A 568 -22.26 -3.00 13.73
CA VAL A 568 -22.27 -1.54 13.49
C VAL A 568 -20.97 -1.05 12.85
N CYS A 569 -19.85 -1.75 13.05
CA CYS A 569 -18.54 -1.34 12.49
C CYS A 569 -18.21 -1.98 11.13
N CYS A 570 -18.98 -2.99 10.71
CA CYS A 570 -18.84 -3.60 9.40
C CYS A 570 -19.90 -3.01 8.49
N TRP A 571 -19.49 -2.51 7.31
CA TRP A 571 -20.44 -2.16 6.28
C TRP A 571 -21.12 -3.44 5.78
N VAL A 572 -22.31 -3.71 6.31
CA VAL A 572 -23.27 -4.70 5.80
C VAL A 572 -24.41 -3.91 5.18
N SER A 573 -24.14 -3.19 4.09
CA SER A 573 -25.23 -2.79 3.20
C SER A 573 -25.41 -3.89 2.17
N ILE A 574 -26.53 -4.59 2.31
CA ILE A 574 -27.53 -4.81 1.26
C ILE A 574 -26.90 -4.87 -0.15
N ILE A 575 -26.39 -6.05 -0.50
CA ILE A 575 -26.69 -6.71 -1.78
C ILE A 575 -27.03 -8.17 -1.46
#